data_AF-A0A8H4WML2-F1
#
_entry.id   AF-A0A8H4WML2-F1
#
_cell.length_a   1.000
_cell.length_b   1.000
_cell.length_c   1.000
_cell.angle_alpha   90.00
_cell.angle_beta   90.00
_cell.angle_gamma   90.00
#
_symmetry.space_group_name_H-M   'P 1'
#
loop_
_entity.id
_entity.type
_entity.pdbx_description
1 polymer ?
#
loop_
_entity_poly.entity_id
_entity_poly.type
_entity_poly.pdbx_seq_one_letter_code
_entity_poly.pdbx_strand_id
1 'polypeptide(L)'
;MSKSRQEVYQAHLTSPEKALRPILTSLNGDASWLMSFPRPNAERASSRKAFYHMLYEPWLKGDASMFGAWFFNVALSATAAVTDAQGVENVIGEIEQAAACHIPVAQASAEHEACHGGIDVIMLAFHYLDHVHKPTLLALDGSIPVIATPEAAAIVRPWNHFQTIGISHDFNSSEKSWRSPEFHPGLLPDWLTTVRLAGHAELNFCTALVWTHLTDANEELHETILISPHGTRLDQGPLDAFLNARPKTKMLSLLLLDYAIGLK
;
A
#
# COMPACT_ATOMS: atom_id res chain seq x y z
N MET A 1 16.16 25.69 3.01
CA MET A 1 15.93 24.64 4.03
C MET A 1 14.85 23.72 3.47
N SER A 2 15.06 22.40 3.48
CA SER A 2 14.00 21.46 3.11
C SER A 2 12.90 21.51 4.17
N LYS A 3 11.63 21.49 3.75
CA LYS A 3 10.51 21.38 4.68
C LYS A 3 10.58 20.05 5.42
N SER A 4 10.14 20.02 6.68
CA SER A 4 9.94 18.78 7.41
C SER A 4 8.74 18.01 6.84
N ARG A 5 8.66 16.70 7.07
CA ARG A 5 7.54 15.86 6.63
C ARG A 5 6.20 16.36 7.19
N GLN A 6 6.20 16.74 8.48
CA GLN A 6 5.02 17.31 9.15
C GLN A 6 4.58 18.63 8.50
N GLU A 7 5.51 19.51 8.14
CA GLU A 7 5.19 20.76 7.43
C GLU A 7 4.58 20.51 6.06
N VAL A 8 5.03 19.45 5.35
CA VAL A 8 4.41 19.04 4.09
C VAL A 8 2.98 18.58 4.32
N TYR A 9 2.73 17.69 5.28
CA TYR A 9 1.37 17.22 5.57
C TYR A 9 0.44 18.36 5.98
N GLN A 10 0.87 19.22 6.90
CA GLN A 10 0.10 20.39 7.35
C GLN A 10 -0.26 21.31 6.18
N ALA A 11 0.66 21.57 5.26
CA ALA A 11 0.38 22.41 4.10
C ALA A 11 -0.65 21.81 3.12
N HIS A 12 -0.81 20.48 3.10
CA HIS A 12 -1.65 19.78 2.13
C HIS A 12 -3.01 19.33 2.71
N LEU A 13 -3.09 19.09 4.02
CA LEU A 13 -4.22 18.40 4.65
C LEU A 13 -5.06 19.30 5.59
N THR A 14 -4.62 20.52 5.86
CA THR A 14 -5.32 21.41 6.81
C THR A 14 -6.50 22.17 6.22
N SER A 15 -6.69 22.12 4.91
CA SER A 15 -7.75 22.86 4.22
C SER A 15 -9.02 22.01 4.11
N PRO A 16 -10.07 22.26 4.91
CA PRO A 16 -11.28 21.42 4.91
C PRO A 16 -12.04 21.46 3.58
N GLU A 17 -11.87 22.53 2.80
CA GLU A 17 -12.49 22.70 1.48
C GLU A 17 -11.78 21.91 0.37
N LYS A 18 -10.53 21.48 0.58
CA LYS A 18 -9.80 20.69 -0.40
C LYS A 18 -10.13 19.21 -0.20
N ALA A 19 -10.53 18.55 -1.28
CA ALA A 19 -10.67 17.10 -1.28
C ALA A 19 -9.34 16.43 -0.91
N LEU A 20 -9.40 15.46 0.00
CA LEU A 20 -8.24 14.65 0.36
C LEU A 20 -7.80 13.81 -0.85
N ARG A 21 -6.50 13.56 -0.93
CA ARG A 21 -5.86 12.75 -1.98
C ARG A 21 -4.98 11.68 -1.35
N PRO A 22 -4.73 10.55 -2.04
CA PRO A 22 -3.81 9.53 -1.55
C PRO A 22 -2.42 10.09 -1.23
N ILE A 23 -1.83 9.62 -0.14
CA ILE A 23 -0.48 9.98 0.29
C ILE A 23 0.39 8.73 0.19
N LEU A 24 1.53 8.88 -0.49
CA LEU A 24 2.52 7.82 -0.66
C LEU A 24 3.81 8.23 0.05
N THR A 25 4.15 7.54 1.11
CA THR A 25 5.35 7.81 1.90
C THR A 25 6.34 6.67 1.75
N SER A 26 7.47 6.94 1.10
CA SER A 26 8.59 5.98 1.01
C SER A 26 9.19 5.77 2.39
N LEU A 27 9.38 4.51 2.79
CA LEU A 27 9.85 4.14 4.13
C LEU A 27 11.34 3.82 4.13
N ASN A 28 11.83 3.14 3.10
CA ASN A 28 13.20 2.68 3.00
C ASN A 28 13.95 3.15 1.74
N GLY A 29 13.28 3.87 0.83
CA GLY A 29 13.86 4.28 -0.46
C GLY A 29 13.74 3.22 -1.58
N ASP A 30 13.27 2.01 -1.26
CA ASP A 30 13.09 0.89 -2.17
C ASP A 30 11.57 0.55 -2.29
N ALA A 31 11.19 -0.72 -2.20
CA ALA A 31 9.81 -1.19 -2.37
C ALA A 31 8.86 -0.93 -1.19
N SER A 32 9.35 -0.42 -0.06
CA SER A 32 8.50 -0.25 1.14
C SER A 32 7.83 1.11 1.19
N TRP A 33 6.51 1.09 1.14
CA TRP A 33 5.68 2.30 1.13
C TRP A 33 4.57 2.22 2.18
N LEU A 34 4.32 3.34 2.84
CA LEU A 34 3.05 3.59 3.52
C LEU A 34 2.12 4.31 2.55
N MET A 35 1.01 3.68 2.19
CA MET A 35 0.02 4.22 1.27
C MET A 35 -1.26 4.55 2.03
N SER A 36 -1.59 5.83 2.13
CA SER A 36 -2.76 6.31 2.88
C SER A 36 -3.82 6.79 1.92
N PHE A 37 -4.98 6.12 1.89
CA PHE A 37 -6.09 6.43 0.99
C PHE A 37 -7.22 7.14 1.74
N PRO A 38 -7.76 8.26 1.22
CA PRO A 38 -8.85 8.96 1.88
C PRO A 38 -10.08 8.07 2.02
N ARG A 39 -10.62 7.99 3.24
CA ARG A 39 -11.88 7.28 3.49
C ARG A 39 -13.08 8.10 3.02
N PRO A 40 -14.17 7.46 2.58
CA PRO A 40 -15.44 8.13 2.35
C PRO A 40 -15.93 8.88 3.60
N ASN A 41 -16.70 9.97 3.40
CA ASN A 41 -17.23 10.80 4.49
C ASN A 41 -17.95 9.99 5.58
N ALA A 42 -18.77 9.02 5.17
CA ALA A 42 -19.52 8.17 6.08
C ALA A 42 -18.59 7.33 6.98
N GLU A 43 -17.51 6.79 6.42
CA GLU A 43 -16.55 5.99 7.18
C GLU A 43 -15.68 6.83 8.11
N ARG A 44 -15.30 8.05 7.71
CA ARG A 44 -14.51 8.94 8.58
C ARG A 44 -15.22 9.23 9.90
N ALA A 45 -16.55 9.36 9.86
CA ALA A 45 -17.36 9.57 11.05
C ALA A 45 -17.34 8.36 12.00
N SER A 46 -17.41 7.14 11.46
CA SER A 46 -17.45 5.92 12.29
C SER A 46 -16.07 5.46 12.75
N SER A 47 -15.04 5.56 11.89
CA SER A 47 -13.68 5.11 12.20
C SER A 47 -12.87 6.13 12.99
N ARG A 48 -13.27 7.42 12.94
CA ARG A 48 -12.50 8.56 13.44
C ARG A 48 -11.10 8.66 12.84
N LYS A 49 -10.92 8.12 11.62
CA LYS A 49 -9.70 8.25 10.81
C LYS A 49 -10.04 8.90 9.48
N ALA A 50 -9.19 9.80 9.02
CA ALA A 50 -9.32 10.43 7.71
C ALA A 50 -8.88 9.47 6.58
N PHE A 51 -7.92 8.59 6.85
CA PHE A 51 -7.30 7.70 5.88
C PHE A 51 -7.39 6.23 6.27
N TYR A 52 -7.29 5.37 5.26
CA TYR A 52 -7.02 3.95 5.37
C TYR A 52 -5.55 3.71 5.00
N HIS A 53 -4.80 3.09 5.90
CA HIS A 53 -3.34 2.96 5.80
C HIS A 53 -2.94 1.53 5.40
N MET A 54 -2.45 1.40 4.18
CA MET A 54 -1.86 0.17 3.65
C MET A 54 -0.34 0.24 3.78
N LEU A 55 0.24 -0.76 4.45
CA LEU A 55 1.68 -0.98 4.47
C LEU A 55 2.07 -1.93 3.33
N TYR A 56 2.68 -1.38 2.29
CA TYR A 56 3.04 -2.10 1.08
C TYR A 56 4.49 -2.62 1.18
N GLU A 57 4.65 -3.94 1.08
CA GLU A 57 5.92 -4.69 1.02
C GLU A 57 6.97 -4.21 2.04
N PRO A 58 6.71 -4.37 3.35
CA PRO A 58 7.53 -3.76 4.39
C PRO A 58 8.88 -4.46 4.58
N TRP A 59 9.95 -3.69 4.39
CA TRP A 59 11.35 -4.02 4.66
C TRP A 59 12.02 -2.83 5.34
N LEU A 60 11.88 -2.76 6.66
CA LEU A 60 12.22 -1.57 7.44
C LEU A 60 13.66 -1.57 7.97
N LYS A 61 14.32 -2.73 8.05
CA LYS A 61 15.66 -2.84 8.64
C LYS A 61 16.41 -4.06 8.15
N GLY A 62 17.74 -3.97 8.21
CA GLY A 62 18.64 -5.08 7.93
C GLY A 62 18.60 -5.52 6.46
N ASP A 63 19.45 -6.49 6.13
CA ASP A 63 19.50 -7.05 4.77
C ASP A 63 18.50 -8.20 4.60
N ALA A 64 18.00 -8.38 3.39
CA ALA A 64 17.31 -9.60 2.99
C ALA A 64 18.34 -10.61 2.45
N SER A 65 18.42 -11.81 3.05
CA SER A 65 19.39 -12.84 2.61
C SER A 65 18.78 -14.24 2.48
N MET A 66 19.12 -14.95 1.39
CA MET A 66 18.77 -16.36 1.18
C MET A 66 20.01 -17.23 1.27
N PHE A 67 19.88 -18.40 1.93
CA PHE A 67 20.94 -19.38 2.15
C PHE A 67 22.14 -18.87 2.98
N GLY A 68 22.06 -17.67 3.58
CA GLY A 68 23.18 -16.97 4.21
C GLY A 68 23.82 -15.97 3.23
N ALA A 69 24.53 -14.95 3.72
CA ALA A 69 25.05 -13.84 2.91
C ALA A 69 26.06 -14.22 1.79
N TRP A 70 26.31 -15.52 1.58
CA TRP A 70 27.25 -16.08 0.61
C TRP A 70 26.61 -16.47 -0.73
N PHE A 71 25.27 -16.48 -0.87
CA PHE A 71 24.61 -16.82 -2.14
C PHE A 71 23.72 -15.69 -2.69
N PHE A 72 22.74 -15.19 -1.92
CA PHE A 72 21.94 -14.01 -2.28
C PHE A 72 21.78 -13.07 -1.09
N ASN A 73 22.21 -11.82 -1.26
CA ASN A 73 22.03 -10.74 -0.30
C ASN A 73 21.53 -9.51 -1.06
N VAL A 74 20.42 -8.96 -0.60
CA VAL A 74 19.90 -7.66 -1.04
C VAL A 74 20.01 -6.74 0.16
N ALA A 75 20.81 -5.69 0.01
CA ALA A 75 20.94 -4.63 0.99
C ALA A 75 20.05 -3.45 0.57
N LEU A 76 19.57 -2.68 1.55
CA LEU A 76 18.85 -1.44 1.27
C LEU A 76 19.74 -0.46 0.51
N SER A 77 19.16 0.25 -0.46
CA SER A 77 19.89 1.25 -1.25
C SER A 77 20.36 2.45 -0.41
N ALA A 78 19.66 2.72 0.70
CA ALA A 78 20.01 3.70 1.73
C ALA A 78 19.52 3.27 3.12
N THR A 79 19.95 3.97 4.18
CA THR A 79 19.39 3.76 5.51
C THR A 79 17.90 4.09 5.49
N ALA A 80 17.06 3.14 5.92
CA ALA A 80 15.62 3.36 5.97
C ALA A 80 15.25 4.56 6.85
N ALA A 81 14.34 5.40 6.35
CA ALA A 81 13.83 6.56 7.09
C ALA A 81 12.92 6.14 8.25
N VAL A 82 12.35 4.93 8.16
CA VAL A 82 11.52 4.28 9.18
C VAL A 82 12.02 2.86 9.38
N THR A 83 12.40 2.51 10.62
CA THR A 83 13.15 1.28 10.90
C THR A 83 12.37 0.20 11.66
N ASP A 84 11.19 0.52 12.16
CA ASP A 84 10.34 -0.40 12.94
C ASP A 84 8.84 -0.03 12.85
N ALA A 85 8.01 -0.88 13.45
CA ALA A 85 6.56 -0.72 13.49
C ALA A 85 6.14 0.61 14.14
N GLN A 86 6.78 1.00 15.24
CA GLN A 86 6.45 2.25 15.93
C GLN A 86 6.74 3.47 15.05
N GLY A 87 7.82 3.44 14.28
CA GLY A 87 8.13 4.48 13.31
C GLY A 87 7.06 4.61 12.22
N VAL A 88 6.49 3.49 11.74
CA VAL A 88 5.36 3.53 10.80
C VAL A 88 4.13 4.16 11.45
N GLU A 89 3.80 3.74 12.67
CA GLU A 89 2.65 4.28 13.42
C GLU A 89 2.81 5.78 13.74
N ASN A 90 4.04 6.23 13.99
CA ASN A 90 4.33 7.66 14.16
C ASN A 90 4.03 8.44 12.87
N VAL A 91 4.40 7.91 11.69
CA VAL A 91 4.09 8.55 10.40
C VAL A 91 2.57 8.59 10.17
N ILE A 92 1.85 7.53 10.52
CA ILE A 92 0.38 7.49 10.46
C ILE A 92 -0.22 8.57 11.37
N GLY A 93 0.26 8.69 12.61
CA GLY A 93 -0.16 9.72 13.55
C GLY A 93 0.06 11.14 13.01
N GLU A 94 1.18 11.40 12.35
CA GLU A 94 1.44 12.70 11.71
C GLU A 94 0.44 13.02 10.59
N ILE A 95 0.08 12.03 9.77
CA ILE A 95 -0.91 12.19 8.68
C ILE A 95 -2.29 12.47 9.25
N GLU A 96 -2.75 11.63 10.19
CA GLU A 96 -4.08 11.75 10.81
C GLU A 96 -4.23 13.05 11.60
N GLN A 97 -3.19 13.45 12.35
CA GLN A 97 -3.19 14.72 13.06
C GLN A 97 -3.30 15.92 12.10
N ALA A 98 -2.58 15.88 10.97
CA ALA A 98 -2.66 16.94 9.95
C ALA A 98 -4.02 16.98 9.23
N ALA A 99 -4.71 15.83 9.14
CA ALA A 99 -6.02 15.70 8.50
C ALA A 99 -7.22 15.82 9.45
N ALA A 100 -6.98 16.12 10.73
CA ALA A 100 -8.01 16.12 11.76
C ALA A 100 -9.21 17.05 11.46
N CYS A 101 -9.00 18.14 10.70
CA CYS A 101 -10.09 19.04 10.29
C CYS A 101 -11.11 18.39 9.34
N HIS A 102 -10.79 17.24 8.75
CA HIS A 102 -11.67 16.48 7.88
C HIS A 102 -12.50 15.41 8.61
N ILE A 103 -12.30 15.24 9.92
CA ILE A 103 -13.08 14.31 10.74
C ILE A 103 -14.26 15.09 11.34
N PRO A 104 -15.52 14.67 11.10
CA PRO A 104 -16.70 15.36 11.64
C PRO A 104 -16.66 15.45 13.17
N VAL A 105 -16.86 16.67 13.71
CA VAL A 105 -16.70 17.04 15.13
C VAL A 105 -17.72 16.40 16.08
N ALA A 106 -18.73 15.68 15.57
CA ALA A 106 -19.91 15.26 16.34
C ALA A 106 -19.65 14.35 17.57
N GLN A 107 -18.40 13.90 17.81
CA GLN A 107 -18.03 13.14 19.02
C GLN A 107 -16.61 13.46 19.54
N ALA A 108 -16.17 14.72 19.46
CA ALA A 108 -14.85 15.17 19.93
C ALA A 108 -14.75 15.35 21.47
N SER A 109 -15.32 14.42 22.24
CA SER A 109 -15.18 14.38 23.70
C SER A 109 -14.69 13.00 24.14
N ALA A 110 -13.48 12.65 23.71
CA ALA A 110 -12.66 11.67 24.38
C ALA A 110 -11.21 12.13 24.22
N GLU A 111 -10.50 12.17 25.35
CA GLU A 111 -9.09 12.52 25.43
C GLU A 111 -8.28 11.78 24.36
N HIS A 112 -7.22 12.42 23.86
CA HIS A 112 -6.24 11.83 22.95
C HIS A 112 -5.57 10.61 23.62
N GLU A 113 -6.25 9.47 23.66
CA GLU A 113 -5.57 8.19 23.74
C GLU A 113 -4.69 8.09 22.50
N ALA A 114 -3.39 7.92 22.73
CA ALA A 114 -2.45 7.63 21.66
C ALA A 114 -3.04 6.47 20.85
N CYS A 115 -3.31 6.71 19.56
CA CYS A 115 -3.80 5.67 18.66
C CYS A 115 -2.71 4.61 18.55
N HIS A 116 -2.76 3.61 19.43
CA HIS A 116 -1.91 2.43 19.32
C HIS A 116 -2.45 1.58 18.18
N GLY A 117 -1.61 1.37 17.18
CA GLY A 117 -2.03 0.76 15.92
C GLY A 117 -2.67 1.77 14.97
N GLY A 118 -2.52 1.50 13.69
CA GLY A 118 -2.89 2.45 12.64
C GLY A 118 -2.82 1.85 11.26
N ILE A 119 -1.96 0.86 11.06
CA ILE A 119 -1.91 0.04 9.84
C ILE A 119 -3.20 -0.77 9.72
N ASP A 120 -3.98 -0.50 8.66
CA ASP A 120 -5.23 -1.21 8.40
C ASP A 120 -5.01 -2.54 7.65
N VAL A 121 -3.95 -2.63 6.83
CA VAL A 121 -3.61 -3.84 6.06
C VAL A 121 -2.14 -3.86 5.65
N ILE A 122 -1.57 -5.06 5.53
CA ILE A 122 -0.28 -5.30 4.89
C ILE A 122 -0.51 -5.89 3.50
N MET A 123 0.14 -5.33 2.48
CA MET A 123 0.10 -5.86 1.11
C MET A 123 1.45 -6.47 0.73
N LEU A 124 1.43 -7.73 0.31
CA LEU A 124 2.57 -8.48 -0.22
C LEU A 124 2.29 -8.84 -1.68
N ALA A 125 2.66 -7.95 -2.60
CA ALA A 125 2.42 -8.10 -4.04
C ALA A 125 3.46 -8.99 -4.74
N PHE A 126 4.55 -9.31 -4.06
CA PHE A 126 5.60 -10.18 -4.56
C PHE A 126 6.24 -11.00 -3.43
N HIS A 127 6.94 -12.08 -3.79
CA HIS A 127 7.35 -13.13 -2.85
C HIS A 127 8.86 -13.29 -2.69
N TYR A 128 9.67 -12.44 -3.35
CA TYR A 128 11.11 -12.41 -3.13
C TYR A 128 11.43 -11.79 -1.76
N LEU A 129 12.60 -12.12 -1.22
CA LEU A 129 12.91 -11.91 0.21
C LEU A 129 12.87 -10.45 0.66
N ASP A 130 13.18 -9.52 -0.23
CA ASP A 130 13.09 -8.08 -0.02
C ASP A 130 11.64 -7.56 0.01
N HIS A 131 10.69 -8.35 -0.50
CA HIS A 131 9.24 -8.05 -0.47
C HIS A 131 8.51 -8.81 0.66
N VAL A 132 9.04 -9.97 1.10
CA VAL A 132 8.57 -10.77 2.25
C VAL A 132 9.63 -10.81 3.36
N HIS A 133 10.08 -9.64 3.79
CA HIS A 133 11.15 -9.51 4.76
C HIS A 133 10.73 -10.01 6.16
N LYS A 134 11.08 -11.26 6.47
CA LYS A 134 10.67 -11.97 7.69
C LYS A 134 10.94 -11.20 9.00
N PRO A 135 12.14 -10.64 9.26
CA PRO A 135 12.39 -9.90 10.49
C PRO A 135 11.49 -8.67 10.66
N THR A 136 11.10 -8.01 9.57
CA THR A 136 10.16 -6.88 9.63
C THR A 136 8.75 -7.38 9.88
N LEU A 137 8.30 -8.38 9.11
CA LEU A 137 6.93 -8.90 9.20
C LEU A 137 6.62 -9.50 10.58
N LEU A 138 7.56 -10.22 11.20
CA LEU A 138 7.39 -10.76 12.55
C LEU A 138 7.46 -9.71 13.66
N ALA A 139 7.95 -8.51 13.37
CA ALA A 139 7.96 -7.40 14.32
C ALA A 139 6.65 -6.58 14.28
N LEU A 140 5.81 -6.77 13.26
CA LEU A 140 4.49 -6.17 13.16
C LEU A 140 3.47 -6.96 13.97
N ASP A 141 2.36 -6.33 14.35
CA ASP A 141 1.27 -7.00 15.06
C ASP A 141 0.61 -8.06 14.16
N GLY A 142 0.48 -9.30 14.65
CA GLY A 142 -0.09 -10.42 13.93
C GLY A 142 -1.62 -10.33 13.72
N SER A 143 -2.29 -9.39 14.37
CA SER A 143 -3.72 -9.09 14.15
C SER A 143 -3.97 -8.27 12.88
N ILE A 144 -2.95 -7.60 12.34
CA ILE A 144 -3.07 -6.83 11.10
C ILE A 144 -3.36 -7.80 9.93
N PRO A 145 -4.44 -7.60 9.16
CA PRO A 145 -4.73 -8.44 8.00
C PRO A 145 -3.63 -8.32 6.94
N VAL A 146 -3.27 -9.46 6.35
CA VAL A 146 -2.32 -9.53 5.23
C VAL A 146 -3.08 -9.89 3.96
N ILE A 147 -2.84 -9.15 2.89
CA ILE A 147 -3.22 -9.53 1.53
C ILE A 147 -1.94 -9.89 0.80
N ALA A 148 -1.89 -11.09 0.24
CA ALA A 148 -0.67 -11.62 -0.37
C ALA A 148 -0.98 -12.39 -1.65
N THR A 149 -0.04 -12.39 -2.60
CA THR A 149 -0.09 -13.36 -3.71
C THR A 149 -0.04 -14.79 -3.18
N PRO A 150 -0.48 -15.81 -3.94
CA PRO A 150 -0.41 -17.20 -3.50
C PRO A 150 0.98 -17.62 -3.02
N GLU A 151 2.05 -17.17 -3.69
CA GLU A 151 3.45 -17.47 -3.37
C GLU A 151 3.88 -16.79 -2.07
N ALA A 152 3.59 -15.50 -1.90
CA ALA A 152 3.92 -14.78 -0.67
C ALA A 152 3.14 -15.35 0.53
N ALA A 153 1.87 -15.70 0.33
CA ALA A 153 1.05 -16.37 1.35
C ALA A 153 1.63 -17.73 1.77
N ALA A 154 2.15 -18.52 0.81
CA ALA A 154 2.79 -19.80 1.10
C ALA A 154 4.07 -19.66 1.94
N ILE A 155 4.77 -18.52 1.84
CA ILE A 155 5.95 -18.20 2.65
C ILE A 155 5.58 -17.79 4.07
N VAL A 156 4.58 -16.91 4.23
CA VAL A 156 4.25 -16.31 5.54
C VAL A 156 3.33 -17.17 6.40
N ARG A 157 2.45 -17.99 5.81
CA ARG A 157 1.52 -18.88 6.55
C ARG A 157 2.24 -19.82 7.53
N PRO A 158 3.33 -20.52 7.15
CA PRO A 158 4.06 -21.39 8.08
C PRO A 158 4.68 -20.67 9.28
N TRP A 159 4.80 -19.34 9.25
CA TRP A 159 5.31 -18.59 10.40
C TRP A 159 4.29 -18.53 11.55
N ASN A 160 3.01 -18.82 11.28
CA ASN A 160 1.93 -18.83 12.26
C ASN A 160 1.86 -17.53 13.10
N HIS A 161 2.12 -16.39 12.44
CA HIS A 161 2.16 -15.07 13.07
C HIS A 161 0.90 -14.26 12.77
N PHE A 162 0.50 -14.18 11.49
CA PHE A 162 -0.68 -13.42 11.06
C PHE A 162 -1.96 -14.26 11.16
N GLN A 163 -2.98 -13.70 11.80
CA GLN A 163 -4.27 -14.37 12.04
C GLN A 163 -5.12 -14.43 10.76
N THR A 164 -5.02 -13.39 9.92
CA THR A 164 -5.86 -13.20 8.74
C THR A 164 -4.98 -12.99 7.51
N ILE A 165 -5.07 -13.90 6.54
CA ILE A 165 -4.32 -13.83 5.27
C ILE A 165 -5.29 -14.05 4.11
N GLY A 166 -5.58 -12.98 3.38
CA GLY A 166 -6.34 -13.00 2.12
C GLY A 166 -5.42 -13.20 0.92
N ILE A 167 -5.93 -13.89 -0.10
CA ILE A 167 -5.18 -14.15 -1.33
C ILE A 167 -5.58 -13.10 -2.37
N SER A 168 -4.60 -12.37 -2.90
CA SER A 168 -4.78 -11.56 -4.11
C SER A 168 -4.63 -12.45 -5.35
N HIS A 169 -5.46 -12.17 -6.36
CA HIS A 169 -5.45 -12.89 -7.63
C HIS A 169 -4.90 -12.01 -8.75
N ASP A 170 -4.24 -12.66 -9.70
CA ASP A 170 -3.74 -12.01 -10.90
C ASP A 170 -4.88 -11.65 -11.84
N PHE A 171 -4.82 -10.43 -12.37
CA PHE A 171 -5.71 -9.98 -13.42
C PHE A 171 -5.18 -10.46 -14.77
N ASN A 172 -5.98 -11.24 -15.50
CA ASN A 172 -5.56 -11.87 -16.75
C ASN A 172 -5.91 -11.01 -17.98
N SER A 173 -5.29 -11.31 -19.13
CA SER A 173 -5.57 -10.59 -20.39
C SER A 173 -7.00 -10.79 -20.92
N SER A 174 -7.69 -11.85 -20.49
CA SER A 174 -9.10 -12.11 -20.81
C SER A 174 -10.05 -11.23 -20.02
N GLU A 175 -9.62 -10.69 -18.88
CA GLU A 175 -10.49 -9.98 -17.95
C GLU A 175 -11.00 -8.67 -18.53
N LYS A 176 -12.25 -8.35 -18.17
CA LYS A 176 -12.94 -7.12 -18.62
C LYS A 176 -13.27 -6.19 -17.48
N SER A 177 -13.19 -6.65 -16.23
CA SER A 177 -13.45 -5.83 -15.06
C SER A 177 -12.49 -6.15 -13.93
N TRP A 178 -11.92 -5.12 -13.34
CA TRP A 178 -11.11 -5.22 -12.12
C TRP A 178 -11.98 -5.25 -10.85
N ARG A 179 -13.29 -5.01 -10.98
CA ARG A 179 -14.26 -5.07 -9.87
C ARG A 179 -14.87 -6.46 -9.67
N SER A 180 -14.47 -7.44 -10.48
CA SER A 180 -15.00 -8.78 -10.31
C SER A 180 -14.65 -9.32 -8.91
N PRO A 181 -15.57 -10.07 -8.25
CA PRO A 181 -15.39 -10.50 -6.86
C PRO A 181 -14.08 -11.25 -6.57
N GLU A 182 -13.54 -11.96 -7.55
CA GLU A 182 -12.25 -12.67 -7.46
C GLU A 182 -11.06 -11.76 -7.19
N PHE A 183 -11.15 -10.45 -7.51
CA PHE A 183 -10.09 -9.47 -7.27
C PHE A 183 -10.24 -8.74 -5.93
N HIS A 184 -11.29 -9.04 -5.17
CA HIS A 184 -11.58 -8.45 -3.88
C HIS A 184 -11.52 -9.52 -2.78
N PRO A 185 -10.39 -9.67 -2.07
CA PRO A 185 -10.21 -10.75 -1.08
C PRO A 185 -11.07 -10.62 0.19
N GLY A 186 -12.04 -9.70 0.22
CA GLY A 186 -12.91 -9.42 1.36
C GLY A 186 -12.23 -8.72 2.55
N LEU A 187 -10.93 -8.39 2.42
CA LEU A 187 -10.14 -7.71 3.47
C LEU A 187 -9.92 -6.22 3.20
N LEU A 188 -10.15 -5.77 1.97
CA LEU A 188 -10.13 -4.36 1.62
C LEU A 188 -11.54 -3.78 1.69
N PRO A 189 -11.69 -2.49 2.01
CA PRO A 189 -12.96 -1.81 1.83
C PRO A 189 -13.36 -1.79 0.35
N ASP A 190 -14.66 -1.78 0.05
CA ASP A 190 -15.20 -1.87 -1.32
C ASP A 190 -14.71 -0.78 -2.27
N TRP A 191 -14.28 0.35 -1.71
CA TRP A 191 -13.77 1.50 -2.46
C TRP A 191 -12.25 1.42 -2.74
N LEU A 192 -11.56 0.37 -2.31
CA LEU A 192 -10.14 0.12 -2.59
C LEU A 192 -9.93 -1.28 -3.17
N THR A 193 -9.36 -1.36 -4.37
CA THR A 193 -9.02 -2.63 -5.03
C THR A 193 -7.51 -2.70 -5.25
N THR A 194 -6.94 -3.91 -5.10
CA THR A 194 -5.56 -4.20 -5.48
C THR A 194 -5.54 -5.38 -6.44
N VAL A 195 -4.85 -5.25 -7.57
CA VAL A 195 -4.66 -6.35 -8.53
C VAL A 195 -3.22 -6.41 -9.01
N ARG A 196 -2.70 -7.63 -9.15
CA ARG A 196 -1.40 -7.85 -9.79
C ARG A 196 -1.62 -8.12 -11.27
N LEU A 197 -0.84 -7.42 -12.09
CA LEU A 197 -0.79 -7.50 -13.53
C LEU A 197 0.53 -8.18 -13.89
N ALA A 198 0.49 -9.50 -14.08
CA ALA A 198 1.66 -10.24 -14.53
C ALA A 198 2.16 -9.67 -15.86
N GLY A 199 3.46 -9.55 -16.03
CA GLY A 199 4.04 -9.16 -17.32
C GLY A 199 4.84 -10.28 -17.94
N HIS A 200 5.78 -9.90 -18.80
CA HIS A 200 6.51 -10.82 -19.68
C HIS A 200 7.53 -11.72 -18.97
N ALA A 201 7.92 -11.37 -17.74
CA ALA A 201 8.77 -12.17 -16.87
C ALA A 201 8.34 -11.94 -15.41
N GLU A 202 8.77 -12.82 -14.51
CA GLU A 202 8.33 -12.86 -13.11
C GLU A 202 8.54 -11.54 -12.36
N LEU A 203 9.71 -10.92 -12.53
CA LEU A 203 10.05 -9.62 -11.96
C LEU A 203 9.35 -8.45 -12.66
N ASN A 204 8.92 -8.64 -13.91
CA ASN A 204 8.31 -7.61 -14.72
C ASN A 204 6.79 -7.65 -14.56
N PHE A 205 6.30 -7.22 -13.41
CA PHE A 205 4.86 -7.09 -13.16
C PHE A 205 4.48 -5.63 -12.87
N CYS A 206 3.18 -5.38 -12.81
CA CYS A 206 2.63 -4.14 -12.29
C CYS A 206 1.56 -4.43 -11.26
N THR A 207 1.58 -3.75 -10.12
CA THR A 207 0.47 -3.74 -9.16
C THR A 207 -0.39 -2.52 -9.44
N ALA A 208 -1.69 -2.70 -9.62
CA ALA A 208 -2.65 -1.63 -9.74
C ALA A 208 -3.46 -1.48 -8.45
N LEU A 209 -3.39 -0.31 -7.84
CA LEU A 209 -4.21 0.08 -6.69
C LEU A 209 -5.28 1.04 -7.20
N VAL A 210 -6.54 0.61 -7.17
CA VAL A 210 -7.68 1.40 -7.62
C VAL A 210 -8.40 1.98 -6.41
N TRP A 211 -8.38 3.30 -6.30
CA TRP A 211 -9.12 4.06 -5.31
C TRP A 211 -10.38 4.62 -5.96
N THR A 212 -11.53 4.17 -5.48
CA THR A 212 -12.83 4.71 -5.87
C THR A 212 -13.26 5.78 -4.87
N HIS A 213 -13.66 6.95 -5.35
CA HIS A 213 -14.25 7.98 -4.51
C HIS A 213 -15.35 8.73 -5.26
N LEU A 214 -16.15 9.50 -4.54
CA LEU A 214 -17.17 10.37 -5.14
C LEU A 214 -16.56 11.72 -5.52
N THR A 215 -17.01 12.27 -6.64
CA THR A 215 -16.76 13.68 -7.02
C THR A 215 -17.74 14.62 -6.33
N ASP A 216 -17.52 15.93 -6.45
CA ASP A 216 -18.48 16.94 -5.94
C ASP A 216 -19.87 16.83 -6.61
N ALA A 217 -19.93 16.24 -7.81
CA ALA A 217 -21.18 15.93 -8.51
C ALA A 217 -21.82 14.61 -8.07
N ASN A 218 -21.28 13.95 -7.04
CA ASN A 218 -21.72 12.65 -6.51
C ASN A 218 -21.63 11.50 -7.54
N GLU A 219 -20.65 11.58 -8.44
CA GLU A 219 -20.33 10.52 -9.41
C GLU A 219 -19.14 9.69 -8.91
N GLU A 220 -19.15 8.38 -9.15
CA GLU A 220 -17.98 7.54 -8.86
C GLU A 220 -16.83 7.87 -9.82
N LEU A 221 -15.69 8.22 -9.26
CA LEU A 221 -14.42 8.33 -9.95
C LEU A 221 -13.49 7.22 -9.46
N HIS A 222 -12.85 6.53 -10.42
CA HIS A 222 -11.88 5.49 -10.14
C HIS A 222 -10.50 5.98 -10.56
N GLU A 223 -9.61 6.15 -9.59
CA GLU A 223 -8.24 6.56 -9.85
C GLU A 223 -7.28 5.42 -9.53
N THR A 224 -6.25 5.27 -10.34
CA THR A 224 -5.30 4.16 -10.20
C THR A 224 -3.89 4.65 -9.98
N ILE A 225 -3.22 4.03 -9.01
CA ILE A 225 -1.77 4.09 -8.83
C ILE A 225 -1.21 2.79 -9.37
N LEU A 226 -0.32 2.89 -10.36
CA LEU A 226 0.41 1.75 -10.90
C LEU A 226 1.79 1.69 -10.26
N ILE A 227 2.22 0.51 -9.85
CA ILE A 227 3.54 0.26 -9.28
C ILE A 227 4.19 -0.80 -10.16
N SER A 228 5.35 -0.53 -10.74
CA SER A 228 6.07 -1.52 -11.53
C SER A 228 7.54 -1.57 -11.11
N PRO A 229 7.93 -2.55 -10.27
CA PRO A 229 9.28 -2.64 -9.72
C PRO A 229 10.37 -2.76 -10.78
N HIS A 230 10.11 -3.42 -11.90
CA HIS A 230 11.10 -3.62 -12.98
C HIS A 230 10.56 -3.23 -14.36
N GLY A 231 9.49 -2.42 -14.39
CA GLY A 231 8.78 -2.12 -15.63
C GLY A 231 8.04 -3.33 -16.21
N THR A 232 7.10 -3.06 -17.10
CA THR A 232 6.43 -4.09 -17.89
C THR A 232 6.16 -3.58 -19.30
N ARG A 233 5.88 -4.49 -20.23
CA ARG A 233 5.59 -4.10 -21.61
C ARG A 233 4.11 -3.80 -21.77
N LEU A 234 3.81 -2.89 -22.69
CA LEU A 234 2.45 -2.48 -23.04
C LEU A 234 1.85 -3.31 -24.17
N ASP A 235 2.63 -4.18 -24.81
CA ASP A 235 2.23 -4.94 -25.99
C ASP A 235 1.49 -6.23 -25.61
N GLN A 236 0.17 -6.10 -25.46
CA GLN A 236 -0.80 -7.21 -25.35
C GLN A 236 -0.56 -8.14 -24.15
N GLY A 237 -1.01 -7.69 -22.97
CA GLY A 237 -0.96 -8.47 -21.73
C GLY A 237 -1.94 -7.97 -20.68
N PRO A 238 -1.87 -8.48 -19.44
CA PRO A 238 -2.67 -8.02 -18.30
C PRO A 238 -2.78 -6.51 -18.13
N LEU A 239 -1.68 -5.77 -18.30
CA LEU A 239 -1.70 -4.31 -18.17
C LEU A 239 -2.57 -3.65 -19.24
N ASP A 240 -2.44 -4.05 -20.51
CA ASP A 240 -3.28 -3.51 -21.59
C ASP A 240 -4.76 -3.88 -21.36
N ALA A 241 -5.04 -5.11 -20.91
CA ALA A 241 -6.40 -5.52 -20.56
C ALA A 241 -6.97 -4.67 -19.42
N PHE A 242 -6.18 -4.38 -18.37
CA PHE A 242 -6.59 -3.54 -17.26
C PHE A 242 -6.85 -2.08 -17.69
N LEU A 243 -5.97 -1.49 -18.50
CA LEU A 243 -6.18 -0.13 -19.06
C LEU A 243 -7.46 -0.06 -19.92
N ASN A 244 -7.82 -1.18 -20.54
CA ASN A 244 -9.04 -1.31 -21.34
C ASN A 244 -10.28 -1.75 -20.56
N ALA A 245 -10.13 -2.20 -19.31
CA ALA A 245 -11.20 -2.74 -18.47
C ALA A 245 -12.29 -1.71 -18.13
N ARG A 246 -13.38 -2.19 -17.54
CA ARG A 246 -14.47 -1.38 -16.98
C ARG A 246 -14.72 -1.72 -15.51
N PRO A 247 -15.05 -0.75 -14.64
CA PRO A 247 -15.13 0.69 -14.91
C PRO A 247 -13.81 1.32 -15.38
N LYS A 248 -13.86 2.44 -16.12
CA LYS A 248 -12.64 3.10 -16.58
C LYS A 248 -11.92 3.71 -15.38
N THR A 249 -10.60 3.55 -15.33
CA THR A 249 -9.77 4.20 -14.32
C THR A 249 -8.97 5.36 -14.93
N LYS A 250 -8.74 6.38 -14.12
CA LYS A 250 -7.84 7.50 -14.43
C LYS A 250 -6.51 7.27 -13.73
N MET A 251 -5.42 7.24 -14.47
CA MET A 251 -4.09 7.09 -13.87
C MET A 251 -3.75 8.34 -13.04
N LEU A 252 -3.48 8.14 -11.76
CA LEU A 252 -3.09 9.18 -10.81
C LEU A 252 -1.56 9.28 -10.72
N SER A 253 -0.88 8.12 -10.69
CA SER A 253 0.57 8.04 -10.64
C SER A 253 1.07 6.70 -11.17
N LEU A 254 2.33 6.68 -11.62
CA LEU A 254 3.12 5.49 -11.92
C LEU A 254 4.39 5.53 -11.07
N LEU A 255 4.56 4.54 -10.20
CA LEU A 255 5.77 4.35 -9.41
C LEU A 255 6.66 3.32 -10.10
N LEU A 256 7.87 3.74 -10.45
CA LEU A 256 8.96 2.86 -10.88
C LEU A 256 9.93 2.75 -9.70
N LEU A 257 10.29 1.53 -9.33
CA LEU A 257 11.29 1.28 -8.30
C LEU A 257 12.61 1.00 -9.00
N ASP A 258 13.67 1.70 -8.65
CA ASP A 258 14.98 1.51 -9.27
C ASP A 258 15.82 0.64 -8.33
N TYR A 259 16.09 -0.61 -8.71
CA TYR A 259 16.92 -1.50 -7.91
C TYR A 259 18.36 -1.49 -8.41
N ALA A 260 19.32 -1.20 -7.52
CA ALA A 260 20.71 -1.55 -7.74
C ALA A 260 20.93 -3.01 -7.32
N ILE A 261 20.73 -3.96 -8.25
CA ILE A 261 21.11 -5.36 -8.01
C ILE A 261 22.63 -5.46 -8.11
N GLY A 262 23.32 -5.38 -6.97
CA GLY A 262 24.74 -5.69 -6.85
C GLY A 262 24.95 -7.20 -6.86
N LEU A 263 25.20 -7.79 -8.03
CA LEU A 263 25.80 -9.13 -8.09
C LEU A 263 27.25 -9.01 -7.60
N LYS A 264 27.60 -9.73 -6.53
CA LYS A 264 29.00 -9.96 -6.13
C LYS A 264 29.60 -11.11 -6.92
#